data_AF-A0A9D4HJX1-F1
#
_entry.id   AF-A0A9D4HJX1-F1
#
_cell.length_a   1.000
_cell.length_b   1.000
_cell.length_c   1.000
_cell.angle_alpha   90.00
_cell.angle_beta   90.00
_cell.angle_gamma   90.00
#
_symmetry.space_group_name_H-M   'P 1'
#
loop_
_entity.id
_entity.type
_entity.pdbx_description
1 polymer ?
#
loop_
_entity_poly.entity_id
_entity_poly.type
_entity_poly.pdbx_seq_one_letter_code
_entity_poly.pdbx_strand_id
1 'polypeptide(L)'
;MMTSRRCYKSSPPLWVENNEKDKLFNCLVRLFQEKQWGFTQEQADTTGKMVVGKLVNCLWYFDPFWDRLKTRGITPPDVFQPFTGCRRLKEQKKKIPQLNTVELQENIESISDILMLPWIENPSSAGLKKIMDLLITDLSKYHKFMTGMQKCSNNNHQSPEPIRNFNDSWTLVTVTK
;
A
#
# COMPACT_ATOMS: atom_id res chain seq x y z
N MET A 1 8.39 -42.39 5.11
CA MET A 1 7.66 -41.31 4.42
C MET A 1 8.67 -40.26 3.99
N MET A 2 8.93 -40.12 2.69
CA MET A 2 9.82 -39.07 2.17
C MET A 2 9.15 -37.72 2.36
N THR A 3 9.63 -36.91 3.30
CA THR A 3 9.34 -35.48 3.33
C THR A 3 10.04 -34.86 2.12
N SER A 4 9.35 -34.83 0.98
CA SER A 4 9.75 -34.01 -0.16
C SER A 4 9.84 -32.56 0.34
N ARG A 5 11.06 -32.07 0.59
CA ARG A 5 11.28 -30.69 1.01
C ARG A 5 10.92 -29.82 -0.18
N ARG A 6 9.77 -29.14 -0.10
CA ARG A 6 9.34 -28.16 -1.10
C ARG A 6 10.44 -27.10 -1.25
N CYS A 7 10.95 -26.93 -2.47
CA CYS A 7 11.98 -25.95 -2.77
C CYS A 7 11.32 -24.64 -3.18
N TYR A 8 11.47 -23.60 -2.35
CA TYR A 8 10.86 -22.28 -2.54
C TYR A 8 11.87 -21.29 -3.15
N LYS A 9 12.37 -21.63 -4.34
CA LYS A 9 13.40 -20.82 -5.04
C LYS A 9 12.92 -20.26 -6.37
N SER A 10 11.76 -20.68 -6.85
CA SER A 10 11.25 -20.26 -8.15
C SER A 10 10.60 -18.88 -8.06
N SER A 11 10.71 -18.08 -9.10
CA SER A 11 10.05 -16.78 -9.22
C SER A 11 9.10 -16.78 -10.41
N PRO A 12 8.04 -15.96 -10.41
CA PRO A 12 7.22 -15.75 -11.60
C PRO A 12 8.08 -15.26 -12.78
N PRO A 13 7.68 -15.56 -14.03
CA PRO A 13 8.37 -15.06 -15.20
C PRO A 13 8.21 -13.54 -15.32
N LEU A 14 9.25 -12.88 -15.84
CA LEU A 14 9.25 -11.45 -16.13
C LEU A 14 8.29 -11.13 -17.28
N TRP A 15 7.73 -9.93 -17.26
CA TRP A 15 6.88 -9.41 -18.32
C TRP A 15 7.70 -8.63 -19.35
N VAL A 16 7.15 -8.54 -20.57
CA VAL A 16 7.66 -7.61 -21.59
C VAL A 16 7.31 -6.19 -21.15
N GLU A 17 8.31 -5.34 -21.02
CA GLU A 17 8.17 -3.99 -20.48
C GLU A 17 7.54 -3.03 -21.51
N ASN A 18 6.21 -2.94 -21.50
CA ASN A 18 5.48 -1.99 -22.38
C ASN A 18 5.17 -0.68 -21.66
N ASN A 19 5.02 -0.71 -20.34
CA ASN A 19 4.70 0.45 -19.51
C ASN A 19 5.47 0.46 -18.17
N GLU A 20 5.42 1.58 -17.45
CA GLU A 20 6.11 1.74 -16.15
C GLU A 20 5.60 0.78 -15.05
N LYS A 21 4.35 0.30 -15.16
CA LYS A 21 3.80 -0.68 -14.23
C LYS A 21 4.35 -2.09 -14.50
N ASP A 22 4.62 -2.44 -15.76
CA ASP A 22 5.30 -3.69 -16.14
C ASP A 22 6.75 -3.67 -15.65
N LYS A 23 7.42 -2.51 -15.73
CA LYS A 23 8.75 -2.31 -15.12
C LYS A 23 8.71 -2.53 -13.62
N LEU A 24 7.72 -1.94 -12.93
CA LEU A 24 7.52 -2.15 -11.50
C LEU A 24 7.30 -3.64 -11.15
N PHE A 25 6.54 -4.37 -11.97
CA PHE A 25 6.38 -5.81 -11.83
C PHE A 25 7.75 -6.52 -11.89
N ASN A 26 8.53 -6.28 -12.94
CA ASN A 26 9.85 -6.90 -13.10
C ASN A 26 10.81 -6.55 -11.95
N CYS A 27 10.80 -5.31 -11.49
CA CYS A 27 11.58 -4.87 -10.33
C CYS A 27 11.19 -5.62 -9.05
N LEU A 28 9.89 -5.82 -8.80
CA LEU A 28 9.43 -6.61 -7.67
C LEU A 28 9.80 -8.09 -7.79
N VAL A 29 9.74 -8.68 -8.99
CA VAL A 29 10.20 -10.06 -9.19
C VAL A 29 11.69 -10.20 -8.84
N ARG A 30 12.53 -9.24 -9.24
CA ARG A 30 13.96 -9.22 -8.88
C ARG A 30 14.17 -9.09 -7.37
N LEU A 31 13.40 -8.22 -6.70
CA LEU A 31 13.45 -8.13 -5.23
C LEU A 31 13.11 -9.47 -4.57
N PHE A 32 12.08 -10.17 -5.06
CA PHE A 32 11.69 -11.48 -4.53
C PHE A 32 12.81 -12.52 -4.71
N GLN A 33 13.53 -12.47 -5.83
CA GLN A 33 14.71 -13.31 -6.07
C GLN A 33 15.85 -12.98 -5.10
N GLU A 34 16.19 -11.69 -4.95
CA GLU A 34 17.26 -11.22 -4.06
C GLU A 34 17.00 -11.56 -2.60
N LYS A 35 15.76 -11.40 -2.14
CA LYS A 35 15.35 -11.69 -0.76
C LYS A 35 14.98 -13.16 -0.52
N GLN A 36 15.06 -14.00 -1.56
CA GLN A 36 14.68 -15.42 -1.52
C GLN A 36 13.25 -15.66 -1.05
N TRP A 37 12.34 -14.74 -1.39
CA TRP A 37 10.89 -14.92 -1.25
C TRP A 37 10.35 -15.74 -2.42
N GLY A 38 10.95 -16.90 -2.65
CA GLY A 38 10.62 -17.76 -3.78
C GLY A 38 9.38 -18.60 -3.53
N PHE A 39 8.80 -19.08 -4.62
CA PHE A 39 7.68 -20.00 -4.69
C PHE A 39 8.17 -21.41 -5.05
N THR A 40 7.29 -22.41 -4.94
CA THR A 40 7.57 -23.69 -5.59
C THR A 40 7.47 -23.54 -7.11
N GLN A 41 8.06 -24.47 -7.86
CA GLN A 41 8.04 -24.44 -9.32
C GLN A 41 6.61 -24.43 -9.89
N GLU A 42 5.68 -25.17 -9.26
CA GLU A 42 4.27 -25.22 -9.64
C GLU A 42 3.50 -23.93 -9.28
N GLN A 43 3.91 -23.24 -8.21
CA GLN A 43 3.26 -22.02 -7.73
C GLN A 43 3.77 -20.76 -8.42
N ALA A 44 4.99 -20.77 -8.94
CA ALA A 44 5.64 -19.58 -9.49
C ALA A 44 4.81 -18.91 -10.58
N ASP A 45 4.23 -19.69 -11.50
CA ASP A 45 3.47 -19.14 -12.62
C ASP A 45 2.04 -18.70 -12.25
N THR A 46 1.47 -19.26 -11.18
CA THR A 46 0.09 -19.01 -10.76
C THR A 46 0.06 -18.09 -9.54
N THR A 47 0.32 -18.65 -8.36
CA THR A 47 0.36 -17.93 -7.08
C THR A 47 1.39 -16.81 -7.10
N GLY A 48 2.58 -17.05 -7.66
CA GLY A 48 3.65 -16.06 -7.72
C GLY A 48 3.27 -14.83 -8.51
N LYS A 49 2.71 -15.01 -9.72
CA LYS A 49 2.20 -13.89 -10.53
C LYS A 49 1.09 -13.14 -9.82
N MET A 50 0.15 -13.85 -9.19
CA MET A 50 -0.94 -13.22 -8.45
C MET A 50 -0.42 -12.36 -7.29
N VAL A 51 0.50 -12.89 -6.47
CA VAL A 51 1.07 -12.18 -5.32
C VAL A 51 1.83 -10.93 -5.77
N VAL A 52 2.75 -11.06 -6.73
CA VAL A 52 3.50 -9.91 -7.24
C VAL A 52 2.56 -8.90 -7.90
N GLY A 53 1.56 -9.36 -8.67
CA GLY A 53 0.58 -8.49 -9.30
C GLY A 53 -0.25 -7.68 -8.29
N LYS A 54 -0.71 -8.31 -7.20
CA LYS A 54 -1.41 -7.63 -6.10
C LYS A 54 -0.51 -6.57 -5.45
N LEU A 55 0.75 -6.89 -5.16
CA LEU A 55 1.71 -5.93 -4.60
C LEU A 55 1.99 -4.77 -5.56
N VAL A 56 2.16 -5.03 -6.86
CA VAL A 56 2.33 -3.99 -7.89
C VAL A 56 1.14 -3.04 -7.88
N ASN A 57 -0.09 -3.58 -7.87
CA ASN A 57 -1.31 -2.75 -7.84
C ASN A 57 -1.34 -1.86 -6.60
N CYS A 58 -1.02 -2.41 -5.43
CA CYS A 58 -0.99 -1.67 -4.17
C CYS A 58 0.07 -0.57 -4.20
N LEU A 59 1.32 -0.89 -4.54
CA LEU A 59 2.40 0.10 -4.61
C LEU A 59 2.08 1.19 -5.63
N TRP A 60 1.54 0.83 -6.80
CA TRP A 60 1.12 1.77 -7.83
C TRP A 60 -0.02 2.71 -7.39
N TYR A 61 -0.92 2.20 -6.54
CA TYR A 61 -1.99 3.01 -5.92
C TYR A 61 -1.42 3.98 -4.90
N PHE A 62 -0.55 3.52 -3.99
CA PHE A 62 0.01 4.35 -2.91
C PHE A 62 1.05 5.35 -3.36
N ASP A 63 1.69 5.12 -4.50
CA ASP A 63 2.79 5.93 -5.01
C ASP A 63 2.57 7.46 -4.93
N PRO A 64 1.46 8.03 -5.46
CA PRO A 64 1.22 9.46 -5.37
C PRO A 64 0.88 9.98 -3.96
N PHE A 65 0.68 9.09 -2.98
CA PHE A 65 0.15 9.41 -1.66
C PHE A 65 1.17 9.27 -0.53
N TRP A 66 2.39 8.79 -0.81
CA TRP A 66 3.41 8.57 0.22
C TRP A 66 3.75 9.84 1.02
N ASP A 67 3.81 11.01 0.38
CA ASP A 67 4.04 12.28 1.08
C ASP A 67 2.92 12.57 2.10
N ARG A 68 1.66 12.35 1.71
CA ARG A 68 0.50 12.53 2.59
C ARG A 68 0.49 11.51 3.73
N LEU A 69 0.76 10.24 3.42
CA LEU A 69 0.85 9.17 4.41
C LEU A 69 1.99 9.46 5.42
N LYS A 70 3.12 10.00 4.95
CA LYS A 70 4.25 10.37 5.80
C LYS A 70 3.89 11.45 6.82
N THR A 71 3.07 12.44 6.47
CA THR A 71 2.56 13.44 7.44
C THR A 71 1.72 12.83 8.57
N ARG A 72 1.27 11.58 8.39
CA ARG A 72 0.51 10.81 9.37
C ARG A 72 1.35 9.72 10.04
N GLY A 73 2.66 9.75 9.85
CA GLY A 73 3.60 8.77 10.41
C GLY A 73 3.63 7.43 9.66
N ILE A 74 3.05 7.35 8.47
CA ILE A 74 3.03 6.12 7.66
C ILE A 74 4.03 6.27 6.54
N THR A 75 5.09 5.47 6.60
CA THR A 75 6.14 5.45 5.58
C THR A 75 6.10 4.15 4.78
N PRO A 76 6.48 4.18 3.50
CA PRO A 76 6.68 2.94 2.75
C PRO A 76 7.74 2.08 3.46
N PRO A 77 7.53 0.77 3.58
CA PRO A 77 8.55 -0.14 4.10
C PRO A 77 9.85 0.00 3.32
N ASP A 78 10.99 -0.14 3.99
CA ASP A 78 12.32 0.10 3.39
C ASP A 78 12.56 -0.73 2.12
N VAL A 79 12.07 -1.97 2.10
CA VAL A 79 12.15 -2.86 0.93
C VAL A 79 11.39 -2.34 -0.29
N PHE A 80 10.39 -1.48 -0.09
CA PHE A 80 9.55 -0.91 -1.14
C PHE A 80 9.85 0.55 -1.44
N GLN A 81 10.69 1.22 -0.65
CA GLN A 81 11.14 2.60 -0.92
C GLN A 81 11.71 2.81 -2.33
N PRO A 82 12.52 1.90 -2.89
CA PRO A 82 13.06 2.07 -4.25
C PRO A 82 11.98 2.12 -5.34
N PHE A 83 10.76 1.68 -5.05
CA PHE A 83 9.63 1.67 -5.99
C PHE A 83 8.71 2.89 -5.83
N THR A 84 9.10 3.83 -4.97
CA THR A 84 8.40 5.10 -4.83
C THR A 84 8.79 6.04 -5.98
N GLY A 85 7.84 6.86 -6.45
CA GLY A 85 8.01 7.76 -7.58
C GLY A 85 7.97 7.08 -8.96
N CYS A 86 7.59 5.80 -9.06
CA CYS A 86 7.43 5.11 -10.34
C CYS A 86 6.26 5.69 -11.16
N ARG A 87 5.18 6.10 -10.50
CA ARG A 87 3.99 6.67 -11.12
C ARG A 87 4.14 8.19 -11.20
N ARG A 88 4.97 8.66 -12.13
CA ARG A 88 5.32 10.07 -12.35
C ARG A 88 4.17 10.91 -12.95
N LEU A 89 3.04 11.02 -12.24
CA LEU A 89 1.84 11.72 -12.72
C LEU A 89 2.08 13.20 -13.03
N LYS A 90 2.94 13.87 -12.24
CA LYS A 90 3.29 15.28 -12.43
C LYS A 90 3.99 15.51 -13.77
N GLU A 91 4.96 14.67 -14.10
CA GLU A 91 5.67 14.73 -15.39
C GLU A 91 4.73 14.43 -16.56
N GLN A 92 3.77 13.51 -16.36
CA GLN A 92 2.74 13.18 -17.33
C GLN A 92 1.63 14.24 -17.43
N LYS A 93 1.70 15.36 -16.67
CA LYS A 93 0.66 16.39 -16.57
C LYS A 93 -0.73 15.81 -16.23
N LYS A 94 -0.77 14.70 -15.50
CA LYS A 94 -2.00 14.03 -15.07
C LYS A 94 -2.40 14.51 -13.67
N LYS A 95 -3.71 14.64 -13.47
CA LYS A 95 -4.28 14.94 -12.16
C LYS A 95 -3.93 13.81 -11.18
N ILE A 96 -3.41 14.18 -10.01
CA ILE A 96 -3.25 13.23 -8.91
C ILE A 96 -4.65 12.82 -8.43
N PRO A 97 -4.97 11.51 -8.42
CA PRO A 97 -6.27 11.06 -7.94
C PRO A 97 -6.49 11.48 -6.49
N GLN A 98 -7.74 11.64 -6.08
CA GLN A 98 -8.04 11.82 -4.66
C GLN A 98 -7.96 10.44 -3.99
N LEU A 99 -7.38 10.41 -2.79
CA LEU A 99 -7.33 9.18 -2.02
C LEU A 99 -8.74 8.88 -1.50
N ASN A 100 -9.28 7.73 -1.91
CA ASN A 100 -10.63 7.27 -1.60
C ASN A 100 -10.57 6.22 -0.48
N THR A 101 -11.54 6.25 0.45
CA THR A 101 -11.67 5.28 1.53
C THR A 101 -11.96 3.87 1.00
N VAL A 102 -12.80 3.76 -0.04
CA VAL A 102 -13.14 2.47 -0.66
C VAL A 102 -11.91 1.83 -1.32
N GLU A 103 -11.23 2.55 -2.21
CA GLU A 103 -10.02 2.02 -2.87
C GLU A 103 -8.90 1.74 -1.85
N LEU A 104 -8.77 2.56 -0.80
CA LEU A 104 -7.82 2.29 0.28
C LEU A 104 -8.13 0.95 0.97
N GLN A 105 -9.40 0.71 1.32
CA GLN A 105 -9.84 -0.55 1.93
C GLN A 105 -9.61 -1.74 1.00
N GLU A 106 -9.94 -1.63 -0.29
CA GLU A 106 -9.69 -2.68 -1.29
C GLU A 106 -8.20 -3.04 -1.39
N ASN A 107 -7.30 -2.04 -1.32
CA ASN A 107 -5.86 -2.30 -1.32
C ASN A 107 -5.39 -2.95 -0.01
N ILE A 108 -5.95 -2.57 1.15
CA ILE A 108 -5.67 -3.23 2.44
C ILE A 108 -6.09 -4.71 2.39
N GLU A 109 -7.28 -4.99 1.85
CA GLU A 109 -7.80 -6.35 1.68
C GLU A 109 -6.94 -7.14 0.69
N SER A 110 -6.51 -6.52 -0.41
CA SER A 110 -5.63 -7.16 -1.38
C SER A 110 -4.31 -7.63 -0.77
N ILE A 111 -3.70 -6.83 0.11
CA ILE A 111 -2.48 -7.22 0.84
C ILE A 111 -2.81 -8.29 1.88
N SER A 112 -3.94 -8.17 2.58
CA SER A 112 -4.40 -9.14 3.58
C SER A 112 -4.63 -10.53 2.95
N ASP A 113 -5.19 -10.60 1.74
CA ASP A 113 -5.39 -11.85 1.01
C ASP A 113 -4.08 -12.59 0.74
N ILE A 114 -2.98 -11.86 0.50
CA ILE A 114 -1.65 -12.46 0.31
C ILE A 114 -1.23 -13.19 1.59
N LEU A 115 -1.50 -12.60 2.75
CA LEU A 115 -1.20 -13.19 4.05
C LEU A 115 -2.05 -14.43 4.38
N MET A 116 -3.16 -14.63 3.69
CA MET A 116 -4.00 -15.83 3.82
C MET A 116 -3.48 -17.00 2.99
N LEU A 117 -2.51 -16.78 2.09
CA LEU A 117 -1.97 -17.84 1.25
C LEU A 117 -1.01 -18.74 2.04
N PRO A 118 -1.13 -20.08 1.98
CA PRO A 118 -0.26 -21.00 2.73
C PRO A 118 1.24 -20.83 2.44
N TRP A 119 1.59 -20.28 1.28
CA TRP A 119 2.97 -19.99 0.89
C TRP A 119 3.68 -19.00 1.85
N ILE A 120 2.95 -18.04 2.43
CA ILE A 120 3.54 -17.01 3.29
C ILE A 120 4.04 -17.55 4.63
N GLU A 121 3.58 -18.74 5.04
CA GLU A 121 4.01 -19.40 6.27
C GLU A 121 5.39 -20.08 6.15
N ASN A 122 5.96 -20.09 4.95
CA ASN A 122 7.31 -20.58 4.75
C ASN A 122 8.34 -19.67 5.48
N PRO A 123 9.32 -20.23 6.20
CA PRO A 123 10.35 -19.44 6.88
C PRO A 123 11.07 -18.42 6.00
N SER A 124 11.27 -18.69 4.69
CA SER A 124 11.95 -17.73 3.82
C SER A 124 11.13 -16.46 3.55
N SER A 125 9.80 -16.52 3.63
CA SER A 125 8.89 -15.38 3.45
C SER A 125 8.47 -14.70 4.76
N ALA A 126 8.97 -15.15 5.92
CA ALA A 126 8.65 -14.57 7.23
C ALA A 126 8.96 -13.06 7.32
N GLY A 127 10.06 -12.62 6.69
CA GLY A 127 10.40 -11.20 6.61
C GLY A 127 9.37 -10.39 5.83
N LEU A 128 8.91 -10.92 4.69
CA LEU A 128 7.86 -10.31 3.88
C LEU A 128 6.53 -10.28 4.65
N LYS A 129 6.17 -11.36 5.33
CA LYS A 129 4.97 -11.46 6.17
C LYS A 129 4.90 -10.32 7.17
N LYS A 130 5.96 -10.15 7.97
CA LYS A 130 6.07 -9.08 8.98
C LYS A 130 5.95 -7.68 8.37
N ILE A 131 6.56 -7.46 7.20
CA ILE A 131 6.48 -6.18 6.48
C ILE A 131 5.04 -5.88 6.05
N MET A 132 4.35 -6.88 5.51
CA MET A 132 2.95 -6.75 5.08
C MET A 132 2.00 -6.54 6.28
N ASP A 133 2.20 -7.26 7.39
CA ASP A 133 1.42 -7.08 8.62
C ASP A 133 1.51 -5.65 9.18
N LEU A 134 2.72 -5.08 9.24
CA LEU A 134 2.94 -3.71 9.68
C LEU A 134 2.26 -2.72 8.73
N LEU A 135 2.42 -2.92 7.43
CA LEU A 135 1.79 -2.05 6.42
C LEU A 135 0.26 -2.08 6.51
N ILE A 136 -0.35 -3.26 6.62
CA ILE A 136 -1.81 -3.41 6.82
C ILE A 136 -2.26 -2.70 8.09
N THR A 137 -1.52 -2.88 9.18
CA THR A 137 -1.84 -2.27 10.47
C THR A 137 -1.88 -0.75 10.36
N ASP A 138 -0.86 -0.14 9.76
CA ASP A 138 -0.78 1.31 9.64
C ASP A 138 -1.79 1.89 8.65
N LEU A 139 -1.97 1.22 7.49
CA LEU A 139 -3.00 1.62 6.53
C LEU A 139 -4.42 1.50 7.11
N SER A 140 -4.68 0.47 7.93
CA SER A 140 -5.97 0.29 8.60
C SER A 140 -6.26 1.38 9.63
N LYS A 141 -5.24 1.81 10.40
CA LYS A 141 -5.38 2.98 11.30
C LYS A 141 -5.73 4.24 10.50
N TYR A 142 -5.06 4.45 9.37
CA TYR A 142 -5.34 5.60 8.51
C TYR A 142 -6.72 5.53 7.86
N HIS A 143 -7.14 4.35 7.41
CA HIS A 143 -8.49 4.15 6.87
C HIS A 143 -9.55 4.49 7.93
N LYS A 144 -9.41 3.99 9.16
CA LYS A 144 -10.30 4.34 10.29
C LYS A 144 -10.36 5.85 10.54
N PHE A 145 -9.21 6.52 10.54
CA PHE A 145 -9.14 7.97 10.69
C PHE A 145 -9.91 8.70 9.58
N MET A 146 -9.71 8.30 8.32
CA MET A 146 -10.40 8.91 7.19
C MET A 146 -11.91 8.71 7.23
N THR A 147 -12.35 7.50 7.54
CA THR A 147 -13.79 7.19 7.67
C THR A 147 -14.42 7.98 8.81
N GLY A 148 -13.69 8.18 9.92
CA GLY A 148 -14.09 9.08 11.00
C GLY A 148 -14.26 10.52 10.53
N MET A 149 -13.27 11.07 9.83
CA MET A 149 -13.34 12.42 9.26
C MET A 149 -14.52 12.59 8.29
N GLN A 150 -14.74 11.60 7.42
CA GLN A 150 -15.83 11.63 6.45
C GLN A 150 -17.19 11.61 7.15
N LYS A 151 -17.34 10.79 8.21
CA LYS A 151 -18.55 10.76 9.02
C LYS A 151 -18.81 12.10 9.72
N CYS A 152 -17.79 12.72 10.32
CA CYS A 152 -17.91 14.05 10.91
C CYS A 152 -18.32 15.10 9.87
N SER A 153 -17.70 15.09 8.69
CA SER A 153 -18.03 16.01 7.60
C SER A 153 -19.49 15.84 7.14
N ASN A 154 -19.96 14.60 7.01
CA ASN A 154 -21.33 14.32 6.61
C ASN A 154 -22.34 14.77 7.67
N ASN A 155 -22.08 14.47 8.94
CA ASN A 155 -22.91 14.92 10.07
C ASN A 155 -23.00 16.45 10.10
N ASN A 156 -21.87 17.13 9.90
CA ASN A 156 -21.82 18.59 9.87
C ASN A 156 -22.58 19.18 8.68
N HIS A 157 -22.56 18.53 7.51
CA HIS A 157 -23.31 18.98 6.34
C HIS A 157 -24.82 18.77 6.50
N GLN A 158 -25.22 17.74 7.24
CA GLN A 158 -26.62 17.45 7.57
C GLN A 158 -27.13 18.29 8.75
N SER A 159 -26.23 18.86 9.56
CA SER A 159 -26.59 19.72 10.67
C SER A 159 -27.21 21.03 10.15
N PRO A 160 -28.39 21.43 10.66
CA PRO A 160 -28.98 22.72 10.35
C PRO A 160 -28.24 23.88 11.04
N GLU A 161 -27.44 23.58 12.06
CA GLU A 161 -26.64 24.56 12.78
C GLU A 161 -25.23 24.67 12.17
N PRO A 162 -24.72 25.90 11.97
CA PRO A 162 -23.36 26.11 11.49
C PRO A 162 -22.35 25.58 12.52
N ILE A 163 -21.33 24.88 12.03
CA ILE A 163 -20.28 24.25 12.86
C ILE A 163 -19.53 25.29 13.71
N ARG A 164 -19.50 26.55 13.26
CA ARG A 164 -18.89 27.69 13.96
C ARG A 164 -19.96 28.72 14.26
N ASN A 165 -19.96 29.25 15.47
CA ASN A 165 -20.83 30.35 15.88
C ASN A 165 -20.02 31.63 16.13
N PHE A 166 -20.71 32.77 16.31
CA PHE A 166 -20.07 34.06 16.56
C PHE A 166 -19.33 34.14 17.90
N ASN A 167 -19.54 33.18 18.81
CA ASN A 167 -18.85 33.10 20.11
C ASN A 167 -17.52 32.31 20.03
N ASP A 168 -17.22 31.66 18.90
CA ASP A 168 -15.89 31.11 18.60
C ASP A 168 -14.90 32.26 18.37
N SER A 169 -14.57 32.93 19.47
CA SER A 169 -13.85 34.20 19.50
C SER A 169 -12.40 33.99 19.08
N TRP A 170 -12.01 34.55 17.93
CA TRP A 170 -10.61 34.68 17.56
C TRP A 170 -9.96 35.69 18.49
N THR A 171 -9.09 35.23 19.40
CA THR A 171 -8.22 36.13 20.14
C THR A 171 -7.12 36.62 19.19
N LEU A 172 -7.30 37.83 18.67
CA LEU A 172 -6.23 38.55 17.99
C LEU A 172 -5.18 38.92 19.05
N VAL A 173 -4.13 38.11 19.16
CA VAL A 173 -2.94 38.48 19.94
C VAL A 173 -2.17 39.50 19.13
N THR A 174 -2.40 40.78 19.38
CA THR A 174 -1.55 41.84 18.85
C THR A 174 -0.26 41.87 19.66
N VAL A 175 0.84 41.42 19.03
CA VAL A 175 2.18 41.55 19.59
C VAL A 175 2.53 43.04 19.58
N THR A 176 2.47 43.68 20.74
CA THR A 176 2.95 45.05 20.93
C THR A 176 4.49 45.00 21.03
N LYS A 177 5.16 45.79 20.19
CA LYS A 177 6.62 45.94 20.14
C LYS A 177 7.13 46.81 21.29
#